data_AF-A0A543EG80-F1
#
_entry.id   AF-A0A543EG80-F1
#
_cell.length_a   1.000
_cell.length_b   1.000
_cell.length_c   1.000
_cell.angle_alpha   90.00
_cell.angle_beta   90.00
_cell.angle_gamma   90.00
#
_symmetry.space_group_name_H-M   'P 1'
#
loop_
_entity.id
_entity.type
_entity.pdbx_description
1 polymer ?
#
loop_
_entity_poly.entity_id
_entity_poly.type
_entity_poly.pdbx_seq_one_letter_code
_entity_poly.pdbx_strand_id
1 'polypeptide(L)'
;MDINDWINERNGNFAQLKKLIISMNLMPGLSKNSFDHLTEKLLQQLEKGADQEKLENIIETELGVSYGLYRSEFIAEDIARDILKWWENS
;
A
#
# COMPACT_ATOMS: atom_id res chain seq x y z
N MET A 1 -16.80 -16.31 11.93
CA MET A 1 -16.59 -15.50 10.72
C MET A 1 -16.73 -16.44 9.55
N ASP A 2 -17.69 -16.18 8.66
CA ASP A 2 -17.87 -16.96 7.43
C ASP A 2 -16.77 -16.56 6.42
N ILE A 3 -16.49 -17.43 5.43
CA ILE A 3 -15.57 -17.14 4.33
C ILE A 3 -16.00 -15.87 3.58
N ASN A 4 -17.31 -15.66 3.41
CA ASN A 4 -17.85 -14.47 2.78
C ASN A 4 -17.57 -13.20 3.59
N ASP A 5 -17.63 -13.28 4.93
CA ASP A 5 -17.31 -12.14 5.79
C ASP A 5 -15.83 -11.75 5.65
N TRP A 6 -14.93 -12.74 5.63
CA TRP A 6 -13.50 -12.52 5.45
C TRP A 6 -13.17 -11.93 4.07
N ILE A 7 -13.81 -12.43 3.00
CA ILE A 7 -13.64 -11.88 1.64
C ILE A 7 -14.12 -10.43 1.60
N ASN A 8 -15.26 -10.13 2.22
CA ASN A 8 -15.81 -8.78 2.24
C ASN A 8 -14.92 -7.81 3.02
N GLU A 9 -14.41 -8.22 4.17
CA GLU A 9 -13.46 -7.46 4.98
C GLU A 9 -12.18 -7.17 4.19
N ARG A 10 -11.58 -8.21 3.59
CA ARG A 10 -10.37 -8.04 2.79
C ARG A 10 -10.57 -7.10 1.60
N ASN A 11 -11.68 -7.23 0.89
CA ASN A 11 -12.02 -6.33 -0.22
C ASN A 11 -12.21 -4.88 0.26
N GLY A 12 -12.79 -4.69 1.44
CA GLY A 12 -12.89 -3.39 2.11
C GLY A 12 -11.50 -2.81 2.39
N ASN A 13 -10.62 -3.59 3.00
CA ASN A 13 -9.25 -3.19 3.32
C ASN A 13 -8.45 -2.85 2.06
N PHE A 14 -8.56 -3.64 1.00
CA PHE A 14 -7.96 -3.35 -0.30
C PHE A 14 -8.44 -2.01 -0.85
N ALA A 15 -9.75 -1.78 -0.86
CA ALA A 15 -10.32 -0.54 -1.40
C ALA A 15 -9.92 0.70 -0.59
N GLN A 16 -9.79 0.58 0.73
CA GLN A 16 -9.33 1.66 1.61
C GLN A 16 -7.84 1.93 1.44
N LEU A 17 -7.00 0.89 1.44
CA LEU A 17 -5.56 1.03 1.22
C LEU A 17 -5.26 1.66 -0.14
N LYS A 18 -5.96 1.23 -1.20
CA LYS A 18 -5.84 1.83 -2.54
C LYS A 18 -6.16 3.33 -2.53
N LYS A 19 -7.21 3.74 -1.80
CA LYS A 19 -7.57 5.16 -1.66
C LYS A 19 -6.47 5.94 -0.94
N LEU A 20 -5.90 5.37 0.13
CA LEU A 20 -4.80 5.97 0.87
C LEU A 20 -3.58 6.20 -0.04
N ILE A 21 -3.14 5.17 -0.77
CA ILE A 21 -2.00 5.26 -1.70
C ILE A 21 -2.26 6.31 -2.81
N ILE A 22 -3.46 6.32 -3.40
CA ILE A 22 -3.80 7.33 -4.43
C ILE A 22 -3.77 8.75 -3.84
N SER A 23 -4.21 8.92 -2.60
CA SER A 23 -4.25 10.24 -1.94
C SER A 23 -2.86 10.81 -1.64
N MET A 24 -1.83 9.97 -1.58
CA MET A 24 -0.43 10.38 -1.45
C MET A 24 0.10 11.06 -2.72
N ASN A 25 -0.63 10.97 -3.84
CA ASN A 25 -0.31 11.65 -5.10
C ASN A 25 1.11 11.36 -5.63
N LEU A 26 1.57 10.11 -5.48
CA LEU A 26 2.92 9.67 -5.85
C LEU A 26 3.21 9.85 -7.35
N MET A 27 2.19 9.68 -8.21
CA MET A 27 2.31 9.83 -9.66
C MET A 27 1.06 10.50 -10.23
N PRO A 28 1.04 11.84 -10.35
CA PRO A 28 -0.11 12.56 -10.86
C PRO A 28 -0.37 12.18 -12.33
N GLY A 29 -1.62 11.81 -12.64
CA GLY A 29 -2.04 11.45 -14.00
C GLY A 29 -2.04 9.95 -14.32
N LEU A 30 -1.57 9.09 -13.41
CA LEU A 30 -1.78 7.65 -13.55
C LEU A 30 -3.25 7.26 -13.32
N SER A 31 -3.66 6.19 -13.99
CA SER A 31 -4.95 5.56 -13.73
C SER A 31 -5.00 5.07 -12.29
N LYS A 32 -6.18 5.16 -11.66
CA LYS A 32 -6.38 4.63 -10.30
C LYS A 32 -5.99 3.16 -10.18
N ASN A 33 -6.14 2.38 -11.25
CA ASN A 33 -5.81 0.95 -11.26
C ASN A 33 -4.30 0.67 -11.39
N SER A 34 -3.49 1.69 -11.70
CA SER A 34 -2.03 1.54 -11.76
C SER A 34 -1.43 1.15 -10.41
N PHE A 35 -2.10 1.42 -9.29
CA PHE A 35 -1.64 1.07 -7.95
C PHE A 35 -2.15 -0.28 -7.42
N ASP A 36 -2.92 -1.04 -8.21
CA ASP A 36 -3.54 -2.30 -7.74
C ASP A 36 -2.48 -3.32 -7.31
N HIS A 37 -1.40 -3.44 -8.07
CA HIS A 37 -0.31 -4.35 -7.74
C HIS A 37 0.38 -3.97 -6.42
N LEU A 38 0.73 -2.69 -6.27
CA LEU A 38 1.33 -2.17 -5.04
C LEU A 38 0.41 -2.37 -3.84
N THR A 39 -0.89 -2.06 -3.97
CA THR A 39 -1.82 -2.21 -2.84
C THR A 39 -2.05 -3.68 -2.49
N GLU A 40 -2.19 -4.58 -3.45
CA GLU A 40 -2.28 -6.02 -3.17
C GLU A 40 -1.03 -6.53 -2.45
N LYS A 41 0.16 -6.12 -2.93
CA LYS A 41 1.43 -6.54 -2.33
C LYS A 41 1.58 -6.04 -0.90
N LEU A 42 1.24 -4.79 -0.61
CA LEU A 42 1.31 -4.22 0.73
C LEU A 42 0.28 -4.86 1.66
N LEU A 43 -0.96 -5.05 1.21
CA LEU A 43 -2.01 -5.71 2.00
C LEU A 43 -1.60 -7.12 2.42
N GLN A 44 -1.05 -7.91 1.50
CA GLN A 44 -0.56 -9.27 1.81
C GLN A 44 0.56 -9.29 2.86
N GLN A 45 1.33 -8.21 3.00
CA GLN A 45 2.40 -8.13 4.00
C GLN A 45 1.86 -7.67 5.36
N LEU A 46 0.90 -6.74 5.36
CA LEU A 46 0.16 -6.34 6.56
C LEU A 46 -0.58 -7.53 7.17
N GLU A 47 -1.28 -8.34 6.35
CA GLU A 47 -1.93 -9.59 6.76
C GLU A 47 -0.94 -10.60 7.37
N LYS A 48 0.35 -10.51 7.03
CA LYS A 48 1.44 -11.36 7.56
C LYS A 48 2.17 -10.74 8.75
N GLY A 49 1.74 -9.58 9.24
CA GLY A 49 2.38 -8.88 10.35
C GLY A 49 3.70 -8.23 9.99
N ALA A 50 3.84 -7.67 8.80
CA ALA A 50 5.01 -6.89 8.42
C ALA A 50 5.18 -5.65 9.32
N ASP A 51 6.43 -5.34 9.66
CA ASP A 51 6.82 -4.12 10.35
C ASP A 51 7.09 -2.97 9.35
N GLN A 52 7.35 -1.79 9.89
CA GLN A 52 7.60 -0.57 9.11
C GLN A 52 8.79 -0.74 8.15
N GLU A 53 9.91 -1.31 8.60
CA GLU A 53 11.12 -1.50 7.78
C GLU A 53 10.83 -2.39 6.56
N LYS A 54 10.05 -3.46 6.76
CA LYS A 54 9.66 -4.34 5.66
C LYS A 54 8.73 -3.64 4.67
N LEU A 55 7.80 -2.82 5.13
CA LEU A 55 6.92 -2.04 4.25
C LEU A 55 7.74 -1.00 3.45
N GLU A 56 8.65 -0.29 4.12
CA GLU A 56 9.53 0.69 3.51
C GLU A 56 10.34 0.09 2.35
N ASN A 57 11.00 -1.05 2.59
CA ASN A 57 11.78 -1.75 1.57
C ASN A 57 10.92 -2.14 0.34
N ILE A 58 9.68 -2.56 0.56
CA ILE A 58 8.76 -2.92 -0.52
C ILE A 58 8.32 -1.68 -1.29
N ILE A 59 7.99 -0.60 -0.59
CA ILE A 59 7.61 0.68 -1.20
C ILE A 59 8.77 1.22 -2.05
N GLU A 60 9.98 1.26 -1.51
CA GLU A 60 11.16 1.74 -2.23
C GLU A 60 11.45 0.89 -3.47
N THR A 61 11.37 -0.43 -3.34
CA THR A 61 11.59 -1.35 -4.47
C THR A 61 10.52 -1.20 -5.52
N GLU A 62 9.23 -1.22 -5.14
CA GLU A 62 8.15 -1.11 -6.12
C GLU A 62 8.16 0.25 -6.80
N LEU A 63 8.17 1.35 -6.03
CA LEU A 63 8.14 2.69 -6.60
C LEU A 63 9.36 2.96 -7.48
N GLY A 64 10.54 2.49 -7.08
CA GLY A 64 11.76 2.65 -7.87
C GLY A 64 11.83 1.77 -9.12
N VAL A 65 11.54 0.47 -8.98
CA VAL A 65 11.76 -0.52 -10.04
C VAL A 65 10.54 -0.67 -10.94
N SER A 66 9.36 -0.83 -10.36
CA SER A 66 8.12 -1.09 -11.09
C SER A 66 7.49 0.19 -11.64
N TYR A 67 7.53 1.27 -10.85
CA TYR A 67 6.90 2.55 -11.21
C TYR A 67 7.90 3.57 -11.78
N GLY A 68 9.21 3.31 -11.66
CA GLY A 68 10.26 4.12 -12.27
C GLY A 68 10.51 5.48 -11.60
N LEU A 69 10.06 5.65 -10.35
CA LEU A 69 10.31 6.86 -9.57
C LEU A 69 11.75 6.90 -9.06
N TYR A 70 12.36 8.07 -9.07
CA TYR A 70 13.62 8.31 -8.37
C TYR A 70 13.36 8.37 -6.86
N ARG A 71 14.34 7.93 -6.06
CA ARG A 71 14.28 8.00 -4.58
C ARG A 71 14.06 9.42 -4.04
N SER A 72 14.32 10.46 -4.84
CA SER A 72 14.05 11.86 -4.48
C SER A 72 12.59 12.28 -4.68
N GLU A 73 11.77 11.48 -5.37
CA GLU A 73 10.37 11.81 -5.70
C GLU A 73 9.37 11.31 -4.64
N PHE A 74 9.82 10.51 -3.68
CA PHE A 74 9.01 9.98 -2.61
C PHE A 74 9.84 9.71 -1.36
N ILE A 75 9.19 9.65 -0.21
CA ILE A 75 9.83 9.27 1.07
C ILE A 75 9.20 7.96 1.51
N ALA A 76 9.93 6.85 1.31
CA ALA A 76 9.41 5.50 1.58
C ALA A 76 9.03 5.31 3.06
N GLU A 77 9.84 5.87 3.97
CA GLU A 77 9.60 5.83 5.42
C GLU A 77 8.24 6.46 5.78
N ASP A 78 7.93 7.65 5.24
CA ASP A 78 6.68 8.36 5.52
C ASP A 78 5.47 7.57 5.01
N ILE A 79 5.57 7.01 3.80
CA ILE A 79 4.52 6.17 3.21
C ILE A 79 4.31 4.91 4.04
N ALA A 80 5.38 4.23 4.44
CA ALA A 80 5.33 3.01 5.25
C ALA A 80 4.67 3.28 6.60
N ARG A 81 5.06 4.38 7.26
CA ARG A 81 4.48 4.82 8.54
C ARG A 81 2.98 5.11 8.41
N ASP A 82 2.56 5.83 7.39
CA ASP A 82 1.15 6.18 7.20
C ASP A 82 0.28 4.95 6.90
N ILE A 83 0.80 4.00 6.11
CA ILE A 83 0.12 2.72 5.83
C ILE A 83 0.03 1.85 7.08
N LEU A 84 1.11 1.72 7.84
CA LEU A 84 1.10 0.94 9.07
C LEU A 84 0.15 1.53 10.11
N LYS A 85 0.17 2.86 10.27
CA LYS A 85 -0.76 3.58 11.15
C LYS A 85 -2.21 3.37 10.72
N TRP A 86 -2.52 3.40 9.41
CA TRP A 86 -3.87 3.09 8.93
C TRP A 86 -4.28 1.67 9.30
N TRP A 87 -3.39 0.68 9.09
CA TRP A 87 -3.65 -0.71 9.40
C TRP A 87 -3.93 -0.96 10.88
N GLU A 88 -3.16 -0.35 11.78
CA GLU A 88 -3.33 -0.49 13.23
C GLU A 88 -4.62 0.16 13.77
N ASN A 89 -5.25 1.05 12.98
CA ASN A 89 -6.48 1.75 13.36
C ASN A 89 -7.72 1.24 12.58
N SER A 90 -7.57 0.18 11.79
CA SER A 90 -8.64 -0.42 10.98
C SER A 90 -9.32 -1.59 11.71
#